data_AF-A0A2D9P0I0-F1
#
_entry.id   AF-A0A2D9P0I0-F1
#
_cell.length_a   1.000
_cell.length_b   1.000
_cell.length_c   1.000
_cell.angle_alpha   90.00
_cell.angle_beta   90.00
_cell.angle_gamma   90.00
#
_symmetry.space_group_name_H-M   'P 1'
#
loop_
_entity.id
_entity.type
_entity.pdbx_description
1 polymer ?
#
loop_
_entity_poly.entity_id
_entity_poly.type
_entity_poly.pdbx_seq_one_letter_code
_entity_poly.pdbx_strand_id
1 'polypeptide(L)'
;MRGFVMAKKDTYLALLRRGIDEKTAQILSDGGIKVGDLKTLDVETLINNYGLKKEIATSVLDSVKSGPRSSAKQRYLADVLSDSGDKKKVDKIEEQRFRREQKDLHAELLEKKEQLRIAKVEQFREKKLVMNRLGKTVELIVKLENTFDEEGKDEQRTKLRDQLETRGLEAARDHELLDLSGTPQDIVDFRRKIAPVLCMHACPDCGEEMDPRGGNVLDDMSDFMLICWDCENEFRAPMAQFVEDKLENGERIQIDPKKGPRLKVYQPPKKSDSLSVDDLIKRDLESTGASVAELEAAVEASKLSGGLMSIEDWIDQTIAAKGYIQAQEHREEFILATGAGATKFNKWMKKAGLYFNKQTGRWTRWEDR
;
A
#
# COMPACT_ATOMS: atom_id res chain seq x y z
N MET A 1 -36.93 -23.21 20.76
CA MET A 1 -35.50 -23.61 20.89
C MET A 1 -34.49 -22.46 20.83
N ARG A 2 -34.73 -21.31 20.14
CA ARG A 2 -33.75 -20.20 20.08
C ARG A 2 -33.50 -19.45 21.40
N GLY A 3 -34.47 -19.42 22.33
CA GLY A 3 -34.33 -18.70 23.61
C GLY A 3 -33.34 -19.33 24.61
N PHE A 4 -33.20 -20.66 24.61
CA PHE A 4 -32.31 -21.37 25.55
C PHE A 4 -30.83 -21.21 25.18
N VAL A 5 -30.53 -21.17 23.88
CA VAL A 5 -29.18 -20.98 23.35
C VAL A 5 -28.67 -19.56 23.61
N MET A 6 -29.53 -18.54 23.51
CA MET A 6 -29.15 -17.16 23.83
C MET A 6 -28.89 -16.96 25.34
N ALA A 7 -29.71 -17.55 26.21
CA ALA A 7 -29.54 -17.44 27.66
C ALA A 7 -28.21 -18.03 28.17
N LYS A 8 -27.75 -19.15 27.58
CA LYS A 8 -26.43 -19.73 27.90
C LYS A 8 -25.28 -18.79 27.53
N LYS A 9 -25.34 -18.22 26.32
CA LYS A 9 -24.31 -17.29 25.82
C LYS A 9 -24.25 -16.01 26.64
N ASP A 10 -25.40 -15.48 27.05
CA ASP A 10 -25.48 -14.25 27.86
C ASP A 10 -24.92 -14.47 29.27
N THR A 11 -25.26 -15.59 29.90
CA THR A 11 -24.69 -15.98 31.20
C THR A 11 -23.19 -16.19 31.11
N TYR A 12 -22.72 -16.92 30.10
CA TYR A 12 -21.29 -17.16 29.86
C TYR A 12 -20.51 -15.84 29.71
N LEU A 13 -20.97 -14.94 28.84
CA LEU A 13 -20.36 -13.63 28.63
C LEU A 13 -20.43 -12.75 29.88
N ALA A 14 -21.50 -12.84 30.66
CA ALA A 14 -21.66 -12.08 31.90
C ALA A 14 -20.70 -12.56 33.02
N LEU A 15 -20.35 -13.84 33.05
CA LEU A 15 -19.35 -14.41 33.97
C LEU A 15 -17.93 -14.03 33.55
N LEU A 16 -17.62 -14.08 32.24
CA LEU A 16 -16.33 -13.62 31.72
C LEU A 16 -16.08 -12.13 31.99
N ARG A 17 -17.11 -11.28 31.84
CA ARG A 17 -17.03 -9.85 32.18
C ARG A 17 -16.79 -9.59 33.67
N ARG A 18 -17.02 -10.59 34.53
CA ARG A 18 -16.75 -10.54 35.98
C ARG A 18 -15.39 -11.13 36.36
N GLY A 19 -14.61 -11.60 35.38
CA GLY A 19 -13.25 -12.12 35.59
C GLY A 19 -13.20 -13.58 36.04
N ILE A 20 -14.27 -14.34 35.82
CA ILE A 20 -14.28 -15.80 36.05
C ILE A 20 -13.62 -16.48 34.85
N ASP A 21 -12.85 -17.54 35.10
CA ASP A 21 -12.15 -18.33 34.10
C ASP A 21 -13.11 -18.99 33.10
N GLU A 22 -12.66 -19.21 31.87
CA GLU A 22 -13.50 -19.73 30.77
C GLU A 22 -14.11 -21.09 31.08
N LYS A 23 -13.38 -21.99 31.76
CA LYS A 23 -13.85 -23.33 32.09
C LYS A 23 -14.96 -23.30 33.13
N THR A 24 -14.79 -22.53 34.20
CA THR A 24 -15.81 -22.36 35.23
C THR A 24 -17.03 -21.59 34.71
N ALA A 25 -16.82 -20.56 33.88
CA ALA A 25 -17.90 -19.82 33.22
C ALA A 25 -18.73 -20.74 32.30
N GLN A 26 -18.07 -21.67 31.60
CA GLN A 26 -18.75 -22.64 30.74
C GLN A 26 -19.57 -23.64 31.55
N ILE A 27 -19.00 -24.25 32.60
CA ILE A 27 -19.70 -25.19 33.50
C ILE A 27 -20.96 -24.55 34.11
N LEU A 28 -20.85 -23.31 34.61
CA LEU A 28 -21.97 -22.60 35.22
C LEU A 28 -23.03 -22.17 34.20
N SER A 29 -22.61 -21.80 32.99
CA SER A 29 -23.54 -21.46 31.90
C SER A 29 -24.26 -22.68 31.34
N ASP A 30 -23.59 -23.84 31.28
CA ASP A 30 -24.19 -25.10 30.85
C ASP A 30 -25.12 -25.69 31.89
N GLY A 31 -24.84 -25.42 33.17
CA GLY A 31 -25.73 -25.64 34.31
C GLY A 31 -26.99 -24.78 34.30
N GLY A 32 -27.12 -23.81 33.39
CA GLY A 32 -28.33 -23.00 33.23
C GLY A 32 -28.58 -21.99 34.35
N ILE A 33 -27.60 -21.73 35.22
CA ILE A 33 -27.74 -20.77 36.32
C ILE A 33 -27.70 -19.35 35.77
N LYS A 34 -28.61 -18.47 36.21
CA LYS A 34 -28.50 -17.03 35.91
C LYS A 34 -27.59 -16.35 36.91
N VAL A 35 -26.90 -15.29 36.48
CA VAL A 35 -26.01 -14.51 37.36
C VAL A 35 -26.74 -13.91 38.57
N GLY A 36 -28.05 -13.67 38.47
CA GLY A 36 -28.89 -13.25 39.60
C GLY A 36 -28.99 -14.31 40.69
N ASP A 37 -29.18 -15.57 40.29
CA ASP A 37 -29.36 -16.72 41.19
C ASP A 37 -28.03 -17.14 41.83
N LEU A 38 -26.90 -16.90 41.15
CA LEU A 38 -25.55 -17.09 41.69
C LEU A 38 -25.26 -16.21 42.93
N LYS A 39 -25.99 -15.10 43.14
CA LYS A 39 -25.81 -14.26 44.33
C LYS A 39 -26.40 -14.88 45.60
N THR A 40 -27.38 -15.76 45.44
CA THR A 40 -28.14 -16.37 46.54
C THR A 40 -27.70 -17.80 46.85
N LEU A 41 -26.75 -18.34 46.10
CA LEU A 41 -26.20 -19.69 46.31
C LEU A 41 -25.04 -19.69 47.32
N ASP A 42 -24.91 -20.79 48.03
CA ASP A 42 -23.84 -21.04 48.99
C ASP A 42 -22.68 -21.83 48.37
N VAL A 43 -21.51 -21.76 49.00
CA VAL A 43 -20.30 -22.44 48.54
C VAL A 43 -20.53 -23.95 48.39
N GLU A 44 -21.30 -24.55 49.30
CA GLU A 44 -21.59 -25.99 49.32
C GLU A 44 -22.49 -26.43 48.16
N THR A 45 -23.44 -25.59 47.74
CA THR A 45 -24.31 -25.88 46.58
C THR A 45 -23.53 -25.79 45.27
N LEU A 46 -22.53 -24.91 45.18
CA LEU A 46 -21.64 -24.82 44.02
C LEU A 46 -20.67 -26.01 43.90
N ILE A 47 -20.22 -26.55 45.03
CA ILE A 47 -19.38 -27.76 45.06
C ILE A 47 -20.21 -28.99 44.67
N ASN A 48 -21.37 -29.18 45.30
CA ASN A 48 -22.16 -30.41 45.15
C ASN A 48 -22.87 -30.51 43.80
N ASN A 49 -23.36 -29.40 43.24
CA ASN A 49 -24.14 -29.42 42.00
C ASN A 49 -23.31 -29.17 40.74
N TYR A 50 -22.17 -28.48 40.85
CA TYR A 50 -21.36 -28.06 39.70
C TYR A 50 -19.91 -28.55 39.75
N GLY A 51 -19.55 -29.36 40.76
CA GLY A 51 -18.23 -30.01 40.86
C GLY A 51 -17.07 -29.02 41.04
N LEU A 52 -17.35 -27.81 41.54
CA LEU A 52 -16.34 -26.78 41.71
C LEU A 52 -15.48 -27.06 42.96
N LYS A 53 -14.18 -26.80 42.87
CA LYS A 53 -13.32 -26.82 44.06
C LYS A 53 -13.71 -25.67 44.99
N LYS A 54 -13.58 -25.87 46.31
CA LYS A 54 -13.97 -24.91 47.36
C LYS A 54 -13.39 -23.50 47.15
N GLU A 55 -12.13 -23.42 46.73
CA GLU A 55 -11.44 -22.15 46.44
C GLU A 55 -12.07 -21.41 45.25
N ILE A 56 -12.41 -22.14 44.19
CA ILE A 56 -13.03 -21.60 42.97
C ILE A 56 -14.46 -21.15 43.26
N ALA A 57 -15.23 -21.95 44.00
CA ALA A 57 -16.60 -21.61 44.39
C ALA A 57 -16.66 -20.32 45.24
N THR A 58 -15.68 -20.14 46.15
CA THR A 58 -15.56 -18.91 46.96
C THR A 58 -15.21 -17.70 46.11
N SER A 59 -14.26 -17.86 45.17
CA SER A 59 -13.84 -16.81 44.22
C SER A 59 -14.97 -16.40 43.26
N VAL A 60 -15.78 -17.34 42.78
CA VAL A 60 -16.95 -17.07 41.93
C VAL A 60 -17.99 -16.26 42.69
N LEU A 61 -18.32 -16.63 43.93
CA LEU A 61 -19.28 -15.88 44.75
C LEU A 61 -18.79 -14.47 45.07
N ASP A 62 -17.50 -14.30 45.36
CA ASP A 62 -16.92 -12.98 45.62
C ASP A 62 -16.91 -12.11 44.34
N SER A 63 -16.59 -12.71 43.18
CA SER A 63 -16.62 -12.03 41.87
C SER A 63 -18.04 -11.63 41.43
N VAL A 64 -19.05 -12.44 41.76
CA VAL A 64 -20.45 -12.14 41.44
C VAL A 64 -21.04 -11.08 42.40
N LYS A 65 -20.67 -11.11 43.69
CA LYS A 65 -21.08 -10.11 44.70
C LYS A 65 -20.43 -8.74 44.44
N SER A 66 -19.19 -8.73 43.97
CA SER A 66 -18.42 -7.50 43.75
C SER A 66 -18.67 -6.75 42.43
N GLY A 67 -19.57 -7.25 41.57
CA GLY A 67 -20.05 -6.56 40.37
C GLY A 67 -19.09 -6.61 39.17
N PRO A 68 -19.50 -6.08 37.99
CA PRO A 68 -18.67 -6.08 36.78
C PRO A 68 -17.46 -5.15 36.97
N ARG A 69 -16.28 -5.74 37.15
CA ARG A 69 -15.03 -4.98 37.39
C ARG A 69 -14.36 -4.67 36.04
N SER A 70 -14.51 -3.43 35.55
CA SER A 70 -13.83 -2.89 34.36
C SER A 70 -12.29 -2.96 34.42
N SER A 71 -11.73 -3.28 35.58
CA SER A 71 -10.31 -3.31 35.89
C SER A 71 -9.73 -4.73 36.02
N ALA A 72 -10.47 -5.81 35.70
CA ALA A 72 -9.94 -7.17 35.85
C ALA A 72 -8.75 -7.46 34.89
N LYS A 73 -8.85 -7.02 33.63
CA LYS A 73 -7.72 -7.11 32.67
C LYS A 73 -6.55 -6.23 33.08
N GLN A 74 -6.82 -5.04 33.60
CA GLN A 74 -5.80 -4.08 34.02
C GLN A 74 -5.11 -4.50 35.32
N ARG A 75 -5.80 -5.19 36.25
CA ARG A 75 -5.19 -5.77 37.45
C ARG A 75 -4.47 -7.07 37.18
N TYR A 76 -4.96 -7.96 36.31
CA TYR A 76 -4.17 -9.12 35.89
C TYR A 76 -2.88 -8.67 35.20
N LEU A 77 -2.95 -7.69 34.28
CA LEU A 77 -1.76 -7.07 33.73
C LEU A 77 -0.94 -6.38 34.82
N ALA A 78 -1.54 -5.65 35.76
CA ALA A 78 -0.79 -4.98 36.82
C ALA A 78 -0.16 -5.96 37.81
N ASP A 79 -0.76 -7.11 38.09
CA ASP A 79 -0.29 -8.15 39.02
C ASP A 79 0.77 -9.06 38.37
N VAL A 80 0.69 -9.24 37.05
CA VAL A 80 1.72 -9.88 36.21
C VAL A 80 2.90 -8.93 35.93
N LEU A 81 2.66 -7.61 35.87
CA LEU A 81 3.70 -6.57 35.67
C LEU A 81 4.28 -6.05 36.98
N SER A 82 3.53 -6.10 38.09
CA SER A 82 4.05 -5.77 39.42
C SER A 82 4.85 -6.96 39.90
N ASP A 83 6.11 -6.71 40.21
CA ASP A 83 7.14 -7.63 40.68
C ASP A 83 6.82 -8.27 42.07
N SER A 84 5.53 -8.35 42.46
CA SER A 84 5.03 -8.75 43.78
C SER A 84 4.49 -10.18 43.85
N GLY A 85 4.53 -10.94 42.76
CA GLY A 85 4.42 -12.40 42.82
C GLY A 85 5.78 -12.98 42.51
N ASP A 86 6.39 -13.68 43.48
CA ASP A 86 7.58 -14.53 43.25
C ASP A 86 7.46 -15.16 41.87
N LYS A 87 8.40 -14.86 40.97
CA LYS A 87 8.48 -15.46 39.63
C LYS A 87 8.33 -16.96 39.84
N LYS A 88 7.12 -17.49 39.63
CA LYS A 88 6.90 -18.93 39.64
C LYS A 88 7.94 -19.45 38.67
N LYS A 89 8.81 -20.35 39.14
CA LYS A 89 9.76 -21.04 38.27
C LYS A 89 8.91 -21.80 37.27
N VAL A 90 8.59 -21.15 36.16
CA VAL A 90 8.05 -21.79 34.98
C VAL A 90 9.15 -22.76 34.57
N ASP A 91 8.81 -24.04 34.45
CA ASP A 91 9.81 -25.04 34.10
C ASP A 91 10.48 -24.60 32.79
N LYS A 92 11.81 -24.72 32.71
CA LYS A 92 12.57 -24.32 31.50
C LYS A 92 11.97 -24.91 30.21
N ILE A 93 11.30 -26.05 30.33
CA ILE A 93 10.59 -26.75 29.26
C ILE A 93 9.34 -25.98 28.81
N GLU A 94 8.54 -25.46 29.74
CA GLU A 94 7.34 -24.68 29.44
C GLU A 94 7.70 -23.31 28.85
N GLU A 95 8.74 -22.65 29.36
CA GLU A 95 9.22 -21.39 28.78
C GLU A 95 9.76 -21.60 27.36
N GLN A 96 10.49 -22.70 27.12
CA GLN A 96 10.94 -23.07 25.78
C GLN A 96 9.79 -23.43 24.83
N ARG A 97 8.74 -24.13 25.29
CA ARG A 97 7.54 -24.38 24.50
C ARG A 97 6.83 -23.08 24.14
N PHE A 98 6.63 -22.20 25.11
CA PHE A 98 5.97 -20.91 24.87
C PHE A 98 6.76 -20.04 23.89
N ARG A 99 8.10 -20.02 23.98
CA ARG A 99 8.95 -19.34 22.99
C ARG A 99 8.85 -19.96 21.58
N ARG A 100 8.66 -21.28 21.46
CA ARG A 100 8.42 -21.95 20.18
C ARG A 100 7.04 -21.59 19.63
N GLU A 101 6.00 -21.66 20.44
CA GLU A 101 4.64 -21.25 20.06
C GLU A 101 4.58 -19.78 19.63
N GLN A 102 5.30 -18.88 20.31
CA GLN A 102 5.42 -17.48 19.89
C GLN A 102 6.13 -17.33 18.54
N LYS A 103 7.19 -18.10 18.29
CA LYS A 103 7.89 -18.11 17.00
C LYS A 103 7.00 -18.65 15.88
N ASP A 104 6.26 -19.73 16.14
CA ASP A 104 5.33 -20.34 15.20
C ASP A 104 4.18 -19.37 14.86
N LEU A 105 3.60 -18.71 15.87
CA LEU A 105 2.58 -17.67 15.68
C LEU A 105 3.13 -16.46 14.90
N HIS A 106 4.37 -16.04 15.20
CA HIS A 106 5.00 -14.93 14.48
C HIS A 106 5.26 -15.30 13.02
N ALA A 107 5.69 -16.53 12.73
CA ALA A 107 5.86 -17.04 11.38
C ALA A 107 4.52 -17.08 10.62
N GLU A 108 3.45 -17.59 11.24
CA GLU A 108 2.11 -17.63 10.64
C GLU A 108 1.57 -16.21 10.35
N LEU A 109 1.82 -15.26 11.24
CA LEU A 109 1.45 -13.85 11.03
C LEU A 109 2.23 -13.21 9.87
N LEU A 110 3.51 -13.54 9.73
CA LEU A 110 4.33 -13.07 8.60
C LEU A 110 3.84 -13.66 7.27
N GLU A 111 3.52 -14.95 7.24
CA GLU A 111 2.97 -15.61 6.04
C GLU A 111 1.63 -14.99 5.63
N LYS A 112 0.71 -14.79 6.59
CA LYS A 112 -0.58 -14.12 6.32
C LYS A 112 -0.39 -12.69 5.85
N LYS A 113 0.57 -11.95 6.41
CA LYS A 113 0.90 -10.60 5.97
C LYS A 113 1.42 -10.58 4.53
N GLU A 114 2.23 -11.56 4.15
CA GLU A 114 2.74 -11.66 2.79
C GLU A 114 1.64 -12.09 1.79
N GLN A 115 0.78 -13.03 2.17
CA GLN A 115 -0.41 -13.38 1.38
C GLN A 115 -1.29 -12.16 1.12
N LEU A 116 -1.53 -11.33 2.14
CA LEU A 116 -2.29 -10.08 1.99
C LEU A 116 -1.57 -9.08 1.08
N ARG A 117 -0.23 -9.03 1.12
CA ARG A 117 0.56 -8.18 0.23
C ARG A 117 0.42 -8.62 -1.22
N ILE A 118 0.59 -9.92 -1.50
CA ILE A 118 0.46 -10.52 -2.83
C ILE A 118 -0.96 -10.28 -3.37
N ALA A 119 -1.99 -10.58 -2.58
CA ALA A 119 -3.38 -10.36 -2.97
C ALA A 119 -3.67 -8.88 -3.30
N LYS A 120 -3.13 -7.93 -2.54
CA LYS A 120 -3.25 -6.50 -2.86
C LYS A 120 -2.55 -6.17 -4.18
N VAL A 121 -1.34 -6.66 -4.39
CA VAL A 121 -0.58 -6.42 -5.63
C VAL A 121 -1.31 -7.01 -6.84
N GLU A 122 -1.91 -8.18 -6.71
CA GLU A 122 -2.72 -8.81 -7.76
C GLU A 122 -3.99 -8.00 -8.06
N GLN A 123 -4.72 -7.56 -7.03
CA GLN A 123 -5.85 -6.64 -7.21
C GLN A 123 -5.45 -5.34 -7.93
N PHE A 124 -4.28 -4.78 -7.59
CA PHE A 124 -3.76 -3.61 -8.31
C PHE A 124 -3.41 -3.92 -9.77
N ARG A 125 -2.87 -5.11 -10.06
CA ARG A 125 -2.57 -5.55 -11.44
C ARG A 125 -3.84 -5.70 -12.27
N GLU A 126 -4.87 -6.33 -11.72
CA GLU A 126 -6.17 -6.48 -12.38
C GLU A 126 -6.81 -5.12 -12.67
N LYS A 127 -6.88 -4.24 -11.66
CA LYS A 127 -7.39 -2.87 -11.84
C LYS A 127 -6.59 -2.09 -12.88
N LYS A 128 -5.26 -2.23 -12.92
CA LYS A 128 -4.42 -1.58 -13.94
C LYS A 128 -4.75 -2.05 -15.37
N LEU A 129 -5.03 -3.34 -15.57
CA LEU A 129 -5.43 -3.86 -16.87
C LEU A 129 -6.77 -3.28 -17.32
N VAL A 130 -7.76 -3.24 -16.42
CA VAL A 130 -9.07 -2.63 -16.70
C VAL A 130 -8.92 -1.12 -17.00
N MET A 131 -8.09 -0.41 -16.24
CA MET A 131 -7.82 1.02 -16.47
C MET A 131 -7.20 1.29 -17.84
N ASN A 132 -6.26 0.46 -18.28
CA ASN A 132 -5.67 0.57 -19.60
C ASN A 132 -6.68 0.29 -20.73
N ARG A 133 -7.60 -0.66 -20.52
CA ARG A 133 -8.67 -0.96 -21.47
C ARG A 133 -9.67 0.20 -21.55
N LEU A 134 -10.15 0.69 -20.40
CA LEU A 134 -11.01 1.86 -20.30
C LEU A 134 -10.40 3.07 -21.01
N GLY A 135 -9.12 3.36 -20.77
CA GLY A 135 -8.42 4.47 -21.40
C GLY A 135 -8.41 4.40 -22.93
N LYS A 136 -8.24 3.20 -23.51
CA LYS A 136 -8.32 2.98 -24.97
C LYS A 136 -9.74 3.16 -25.49
N THR A 137 -10.74 2.64 -24.77
CA THR A 137 -12.15 2.80 -25.14
C THR A 137 -12.55 4.27 -25.14
N VAL A 138 -12.18 5.02 -24.10
CA VAL A 138 -12.40 6.48 -24.02
C VAL A 138 -11.70 7.22 -25.16
N GLU A 139 -10.45 6.87 -25.50
CA GLU A 139 -9.74 7.48 -26.62
C GLU A 139 -10.45 7.22 -27.97
N LEU A 140 -11.00 6.03 -28.17
CA LEU A 140 -11.80 5.71 -29.35
C LEU A 140 -13.10 6.49 -29.39
N ILE A 141 -13.81 6.62 -28.27
CA ILE A 141 -15.03 7.44 -28.17
C ILE A 141 -14.71 8.89 -28.55
N VAL A 142 -13.64 9.47 -28.00
CA VAL A 142 -13.19 10.83 -28.34
C VAL A 142 -12.99 11.00 -29.84
N LYS A 143 -12.32 10.04 -30.49
CA LYS A 143 -12.10 10.06 -31.95
C LYS A 143 -13.41 9.96 -32.73
N LEU A 144 -14.29 9.03 -32.34
CA LEU A 144 -15.58 8.82 -33.00
C LEU A 144 -16.51 10.03 -32.87
N GLU A 145 -16.54 10.68 -31.71
CA GLU A 145 -17.36 11.88 -31.51
C GLU A 145 -16.83 13.08 -32.31
N ASN A 146 -15.50 13.27 -32.40
CA ASN A 146 -14.93 14.29 -33.27
C ASN A 146 -15.31 14.06 -34.74
N THR A 147 -15.19 12.81 -35.22
CA THR A 147 -15.62 12.47 -36.57
C THR A 147 -17.14 12.64 -36.75
N PHE A 148 -17.94 12.33 -35.73
CA PHE A 148 -19.40 12.48 -35.78
C PHE A 148 -19.87 13.93 -35.93
N ASP A 149 -19.13 14.87 -35.33
CA ASP A 149 -19.39 16.31 -35.43
C ASP A 149 -19.02 16.87 -36.81
N GLU A 150 -17.98 16.34 -37.44
CA GLU A 150 -17.53 16.72 -38.79
C GLU A 150 -18.31 16.02 -39.92
N GLU A 151 -18.96 14.87 -39.64
CA GLU A 151 -19.60 14.04 -40.66
C GLU A 151 -20.94 14.61 -41.13
N GLY A 152 -20.99 14.97 -42.42
CA GLY A 152 -22.19 15.53 -43.06
C GLY A 152 -23.16 14.48 -43.62
N LYS A 153 -22.76 13.20 -43.75
CA LYS A 153 -23.62 12.16 -44.34
C LYS A 153 -24.38 11.37 -43.26
N ASP A 154 -25.71 11.38 -43.34
CA ASP A 154 -26.60 10.72 -42.36
C ASP A 154 -26.37 9.21 -42.21
N GLU A 155 -26.06 8.50 -43.30
CA GLU A 155 -25.72 7.07 -43.25
C GLU A 155 -24.45 6.80 -42.44
N GLN A 156 -23.43 7.66 -42.56
CA GLN A 156 -22.19 7.55 -41.81
C GLN A 156 -22.40 7.94 -40.34
N ARG A 157 -23.20 8.97 -40.07
CA ARG A 157 -23.59 9.36 -38.70
C ARG A 157 -24.32 8.25 -37.96
N THR A 158 -25.20 7.52 -38.64
CA THR A 158 -25.93 6.39 -38.02
C THR A 158 -24.96 5.28 -37.60
N LYS A 159 -24.01 4.91 -38.48
CA LYS A 159 -22.97 3.92 -38.16
C LYS A 159 -22.06 4.37 -37.01
N LEU A 160 -21.70 5.65 -36.97
CA LEU A 160 -20.91 6.22 -35.88
C LEU A 160 -21.69 6.20 -34.55
N ARG A 161 -23.01 6.46 -34.57
CA ARG A 161 -23.86 6.37 -33.38
C ARG A 161 -23.90 4.95 -32.80
N ASP A 162 -24.08 3.94 -33.65
CA ASP A 162 -24.09 2.53 -33.22
C ASP A 162 -22.74 2.12 -32.61
N GLN A 163 -21.64 2.62 -33.19
CA GLN A 163 -20.31 2.40 -32.63
C GLN A 163 -20.13 3.11 -31.29
N LEU A 164 -20.56 4.36 -31.16
CA LEU A 164 -20.51 5.12 -29.92
C LEU A 164 -21.31 4.45 -28.81
N GLU A 165 -22.50 3.92 -29.10
CA GLU A 165 -23.30 3.18 -28.14
C GLU A 165 -22.58 1.91 -27.66
N THR A 166 -22.03 1.13 -28.59
CA THR A 166 -21.27 -0.08 -28.26
C THR A 166 -20.06 0.22 -27.38
N ARG A 167 -19.29 1.26 -27.73
CA ARG A 167 -18.11 1.70 -26.96
C ARG A 167 -18.50 2.31 -25.62
N GLY A 168 -19.61 3.04 -25.55
CA GLY A 168 -20.16 3.60 -24.32
C GLY A 168 -20.49 2.51 -23.30
N LEU A 169 -21.11 1.41 -23.74
CA LEU A 169 -21.39 0.25 -22.87
C LEU A 169 -20.11 -0.46 -22.41
N GLU A 170 -19.11 -0.61 -23.27
CA GLU A 170 -17.79 -1.14 -22.90
C GLU A 170 -17.11 -0.26 -21.84
N ALA A 171 -17.13 1.06 -22.04
CA ALA A 171 -16.54 2.02 -21.11
C ALA A 171 -17.28 2.04 -19.77
N ALA A 172 -18.61 1.97 -19.78
CA ALA A 172 -19.43 1.93 -18.55
C ALA A 172 -19.12 0.68 -17.72
N ARG A 173 -19.01 -0.49 -18.36
CA ARG A 173 -18.64 -1.74 -17.69
C ARG A 173 -17.27 -1.66 -17.02
N ASP A 174 -16.27 -1.15 -17.73
CA ASP A 174 -14.91 -1.02 -17.21
C ASP A 174 -14.80 0.07 -16.12
N HIS A 175 -15.60 1.12 -16.23
CA HIS A 175 -15.68 2.19 -15.23
C HIS A 175 -16.32 1.71 -13.92
N GLU A 176 -17.36 0.87 -14.01
CA GLU A 176 -17.99 0.22 -12.85
C GLU A 176 -17.03 -0.77 -12.17
N LEU A 177 -16.30 -1.59 -12.95
CA LEU A 177 -15.27 -2.50 -12.44
C LEU A 177 -14.16 -1.81 -11.64
N LEU A 178 -13.93 -0.52 -11.89
CA LEU A 178 -12.91 0.28 -11.22
C LEU A 178 -13.45 1.09 -10.03
N ASP A 179 -14.76 1.06 -9.78
CA ASP A 179 -15.45 1.88 -8.77
C ASP A 179 -15.12 3.38 -8.90
N LEU A 180 -15.03 3.88 -10.14
CA LEU A 180 -14.75 5.30 -10.40
C LEU A 180 -16.02 6.15 -10.21
N SER A 181 -15.82 7.36 -9.71
CA SER A 181 -16.88 8.36 -9.54
C SER A 181 -17.20 9.04 -10.87
N GLY A 182 -18.49 9.31 -11.12
CA GLY A 182 -18.95 10.00 -12.32
C GLY A 182 -19.28 9.03 -13.45
N THR A 183 -19.24 9.52 -14.68
CA THR A 183 -19.54 8.74 -15.88
C THR A 183 -18.33 8.70 -16.80
N PRO A 184 -18.20 7.65 -17.64
CA PRO A 184 -17.20 7.63 -18.70
C PRO A 184 -17.29 8.84 -19.64
N GLN A 185 -18.50 9.38 -19.84
CA GLN A 185 -18.73 10.57 -20.67
C GLN A 185 -18.09 11.82 -20.08
N ASP A 186 -18.01 11.95 -18.76
CA ASP A 186 -17.33 13.09 -18.12
C ASP A 186 -15.84 13.12 -18.51
N ILE A 187 -15.20 11.96 -18.67
CA ILE A 187 -13.81 11.84 -19.10
C ILE A 187 -13.66 12.23 -20.58
N VAL A 188 -14.62 11.83 -21.41
CA VAL A 188 -14.68 12.17 -22.83
C VAL A 188 -14.87 13.68 -23.00
N ASP A 189 -15.87 14.26 -22.33
CA ASP A 189 -16.18 15.69 -22.34
C ASP A 189 -15.01 16.52 -21.80
N PHE A 190 -14.35 16.07 -20.73
CA PHE A 190 -13.14 16.72 -20.24
C PHE A 190 -12.06 16.75 -21.33
N ARG A 191 -11.83 15.64 -22.03
CA ARG A 191 -10.81 15.58 -23.09
C ARG A 191 -11.16 16.37 -24.34
N ARG A 192 -12.44 16.48 -24.70
CA ARG A 192 -12.90 17.13 -25.93
C ARG A 192 -13.19 18.61 -25.75
N LYS A 193 -13.82 18.99 -24.65
CA LYS A 193 -14.36 20.34 -24.44
C LYS A 193 -13.50 21.17 -23.50
N ILE A 194 -12.94 20.55 -22.45
CA ILE A 194 -12.25 21.29 -21.38
C ILE A 194 -10.74 21.33 -21.64
N ALA A 195 -10.13 20.20 -21.97
CA ALA A 195 -8.68 20.10 -22.15
C ALA A 195 -8.16 20.96 -23.31
N PRO A 196 -8.84 21.09 -24.46
CA PRO A 196 -8.44 22.03 -25.48
C PRO A 196 -8.54 23.47 -24.99
N VAL A 197 -9.64 23.90 -24.37
CA VAL A 197 -9.77 25.27 -23.85
C VAL A 197 -8.69 25.62 -22.81
N LEU A 198 -8.27 24.65 -21.98
CA LEU A 198 -7.17 24.85 -21.02
C LEU A 198 -5.78 24.88 -21.66
N CYS A 199 -5.63 24.28 -22.85
CA CYS A 199 -4.35 24.13 -23.53
C CYS A 199 -4.21 25.03 -24.78
N MET A 200 -5.29 25.64 -25.28
CA MET A 200 -5.33 26.53 -26.43
C MET A 200 -5.23 27.98 -25.95
N HIS A 201 -4.38 28.78 -26.60
CA HIS A 201 -4.30 30.22 -26.35
C HIS A 201 -5.23 30.95 -27.33
N ALA A 202 -6.06 31.87 -26.83
CA ALA A 202 -6.74 32.81 -27.71
C ALA A 202 -5.74 33.87 -28.19
N CYS A 203 -5.75 34.19 -29.48
CA CYS A 203 -4.95 35.29 -30.01
C CYS A 203 -5.38 36.60 -29.35
N PRO A 204 -4.46 37.42 -28.83
CA PRO A 204 -4.82 38.70 -28.21
C PRO A 204 -5.38 39.71 -29.22
N ASP A 205 -5.05 39.57 -30.51
CA ASP A 205 -5.47 40.50 -31.55
C ASP A 205 -6.80 40.11 -32.21
N CYS A 206 -6.92 38.87 -32.68
CA CYS A 206 -8.12 38.40 -33.40
C CYS A 206 -9.07 37.54 -32.56
N GLY A 207 -8.65 37.08 -31.38
CA GLY A 207 -9.48 36.25 -30.49
C GLY A 207 -9.63 34.79 -30.91
N GLU A 208 -9.02 34.37 -32.02
CA GLU A 208 -9.10 32.99 -32.52
C GLU A 208 -8.32 32.01 -31.64
N GLU A 209 -8.81 30.78 -31.55
CA GLU A 209 -8.18 29.71 -30.74
C GLU A 209 -6.94 29.14 -31.44
N MET A 210 -5.82 29.07 -30.72
CA MET A 210 -4.54 28.60 -31.27
C MET A 210 -3.91 27.50 -30.41
N ASP A 211 -3.32 26.49 -31.06
CA ASP A 211 -2.50 25.48 -30.38
C ASP A 211 -1.09 26.05 -30.11
N PRO A 212 -0.69 26.23 -28.83
CA PRO A 212 0.61 26.78 -28.47
C PRO A 212 1.79 25.90 -28.94
N ARG A 213 1.55 24.62 -29.24
CA ARG A 213 2.58 23.72 -29.77
C ARG A 213 2.90 24.00 -31.24
N GLY A 214 1.92 24.48 -32.01
CA GLY A 214 2.06 24.80 -33.43
C GLY A 214 2.35 26.27 -33.71
N GLY A 215 2.19 27.14 -32.70
CA GLY A 215 2.36 28.58 -32.83
C GLY A 215 3.74 29.13 -32.43
N ASN A 216 4.75 28.33 -32.09
CA ASN A 216 6.04 28.91 -31.69
C ASN A 216 6.77 29.55 -32.88
N VAL A 217 7.27 30.77 -32.69
CA VAL A 217 8.17 31.42 -33.66
C VAL A 217 9.52 30.69 -33.62
N LEU A 218 9.82 29.93 -34.68
CA LEU A 218 11.01 29.07 -34.74
C LEU A 218 12.34 29.85 -34.85
N ASP A 219 12.27 31.11 -35.28
CA ASP A 219 13.44 31.94 -35.53
C ASP A 219 14.05 32.53 -34.24
N ASP A 220 13.25 32.67 -33.16
CA ASP A 220 13.72 33.11 -31.86
C ASP A 220 13.31 32.14 -30.74
N MET A 221 14.18 31.16 -30.49
CA MET A 221 14.01 30.19 -29.40
C MET A 221 14.39 30.76 -28.01
N SER A 222 14.79 32.02 -27.93
CA SER A 222 15.19 32.66 -26.66
C SER A 222 14.01 33.24 -25.89
N ASP A 223 12.84 33.34 -26.53
CA ASP A 223 11.65 34.00 -26.02
C ASP A 223 10.38 33.15 -26.19
N PHE A 224 9.37 33.41 -25.37
CA PHE A 224 8.06 32.77 -25.46
C PHE A 224 7.14 33.55 -26.41
N MET A 225 7.56 33.59 -27.67
CA MET A 225 6.85 34.25 -28.78
C MET A 225 5.99 33.24 -29.54
N LEU A 226 4.74 33.62 -29.79
CA LEU A 226 3.76 32.84 -30.51
C LEU A 226 3.32 33.59 -31.77
N ILE A 227 3.12 32.90 -32.87
CA ILE A 227 2.51 33.41 -34.10
C ILE A 227 1.08 32.89 -34.23
N CYS A 228 0.16 33.80 -34.54
CA CYS A 228 -1.18 33.43 -34.95
C CYS A 228 -1.20 33.07 -36.43
N TRP A 229 -1.67 31.88 -36.77
CA TRP A 229 -1.75 31.45 -38.17
C TRP A 229 -2.91 32.09 -38.94
N ASP A 230 -3.90 32.68 -38.25
CA ASP A 230 -5.06 33.32 -38.89
C ASP A 230 -4.83 34.80 -39.19
N CYS A 231 -4.20 35.53 -38.28
CA CYS A 231 -3.90 36.95 -38.46
C CYS A 231 -2.41 37.24 -38.72
N GLU A 232 -1.56 36.22 -38.74
CA GLU A 232 -0.10 36.29 -38.95
C GLU A 232 0.66 37.17 -37.95
N ASN A 233 0.00 37.63 -36.89
CA ASN A 233 0.62 38.44 -35.87
C ASN A 233 1.41 37.59 -34.89
N GLU A 234 2.65 38.02 -34.64
CA GLU A 234 3.48 37.53 -33.56
C GLU A 234 3.16 38.29 -32.27
N PHE A 235 2.94 37.55 -31.20
CA PHE A 235 2.67 38.12 -29.89
C PHE A 235 3.36 37.28 -28.81
N ARG A 236 3.71 37.94 -27.71
CA ARG A 236 4.34 37.28 -26.56
C ARG A 236 3.27 36.68 -25.66
N ALA A 237 3.55 35.52 -25.06
CA ALA A 237 2.65 34.96 -24.06
C ALA A 237 2.44 35.97 -22.90
N PRO A 238 1.21 36.22 -22.42
CA PRO A 238 0.94 37.25 -21.40
C PRO A 238 1.76 37.11 -20.11
N MET A 239 2.05 35.86 -19.71
CA MET A 239 2.91 35.59 -18.55
C MET A 239 4.37 35.98 -18.81
N ALA A 240 4.89 35.72 -20.01
CA ALA A 240 6.25 36.09 -20.37
C ALA A 240 6.40 37.62 -20.45
N GLN A 241 5.41 38.31 -21.03
CA GLN A 241 5.38 39.77 -21.04
C GLN A 241 5.35 40.36 -19.63
N PHE A 242 4.50 39.83 -18.73
CA PHE A 242 4.48 40.26 -17.34
C PHE A 242 5.83 40.07 -16.63
N VAL A 243 6.51 38.95 -16.89
CA VAL A 243 7.82 38.66 -16.30
C VAL A 243 8.89 39.63 -16.84
N GLU A 244 8.95 39.85 -18.16
CA GLU A 244 9.90 40.81 -18.73
C GLU A 244 9.61 42.24 -18.28
N ASP A 245 8.35 42.69 -18.31
CA ASP A 245 7.96 44.00 -17.80
C ASP A 245 8.44 44.18 -16.35
N LYS A 246 8.36 43.13 -15.53
CA LYS A 246 8.87 43.16 -14.14
C LYS A 246 10.40 43.13 -14.04
N LEU A 247 11.09 42.44 -14.95
CA LEU A 247 12.55 42.39 -15.00
C LEU A 247 13.17 43.68 -15.56
N GLU A 248 12.53 44.31 -16.54
CA GLU A 248 12.93 45.57 -17.17
C GLU A 248 12.67 46.77 -16.26
N ASN A 249 11.56 46.78 -15.51
CA ASN A 249 11.22 47.84 -14.54
C ASN A 249 12.12 47.86 -13.29
N GLY A 250 13.22 47.10 -13.26
CA GLY A 250 14.27 47.24 -12.25
C GLY A 250 13.97 46.61 -10.89
N GLU A 251 12.82 45.99 -10.68
CA GLU A 251 12.50 45.18 -9.48
C GLU A 251 13.19 43.80 -9.55
N ARG A 252 14.48 43.75 -9.89
CA ARG A 252 15.25 42.50 -9.77
C ARG A 252 15.26 42.11 -8.30
N ILE A 253 14.66 40.97 -8.00
CA ILE A 253 14.65 40.41 -6.65
C ILE A 253 16.11 40.16 -6.25
N GLN A 254 16.68 41.03 -5.41
CA GLN A 254 17.95 40.76 -4.77
C GLN A 254 17.71 39.66 -3.73
N ILE A 255 18.03 38.42 -4.12
CA ILE A 255 18.01 37.29 -3.22
C ILE A 255 19.26 37.38 -2.36
N ASP A 256 19.10 37.82 -1.12
CA ASP A 256 20.17 37.74 -0.12
C ASP A 256 20.43 36.25 0.19
N PRO A 257 21.61 35.70 -0.17
CA PRO A 257 21.91 34.28 0.01
C PRO A 257 21.98 33.85 1.48
N LYS A 258 21.99 34.81 2.42
CA LYS A 258 21.98 34.54 3.87
C LYS A 258 20.59 34.66 4.49
N LYS A 259 19.59 35.14 3.74
CA LYS A 259 18.24 35.36 4.25
C LYS A 259 17.46 34.05 4.20
N GLY A 260 17.05 33.57 5.38
CA GLY A 260 16.27 32.35 5.51
C GLY A 260 14.90 32.44 4.82
N PRO A 261 14.21 31.29 4.63
CA PRO A 261 12.90 31.22 3.99
C PRO A 261 11.89 32.18 4.61
N ARG A 262 11.13 32.92 3.77
CA ARG A 262 10.11 33.89 4.23
C ARG A 262 8.92 33.23 4.92
N LEU A 263 8.61 32.00 4.51
CA LEU A 263 7.57 31.17 5.13
C LEU A 263 8.21 30.27 6.17
N LYS A 264 7.45 29.98 7.23
CA LYS A 264 7.84 29.00 8.25
C LYS A 264 8.03 27.67 7.54
N VAL A 265 9.28 27.26 7.35
CA VAL A 265 9.57 25.91 6.88
C VAL A 265 9.10 24.98 7.97
N TYR A 266 8.00 24.28 7.70
CA TYR A 266 7.62 23.13 8.49
C TYR A 266 8.73 22.11 8.30
N GLN A 267 9.58 21.99 9.32
CA GLN A 267 10.51 20.88 9.33
C GLN A 267 9.66 19.60 9.32
N PRO A 268 10.06 18.59 8.52
CA PRO A 268 9.47 17.27 8.67
C PRO A 268 9.47 16.93 10.16
N PRO A 269 8.40 16.30 10.68
CA PRO A 269 8.34 15.96 12.09
C PRO A 269 9.68 15.35 12.48
N LYS A 270 10.30 15.87 13.55
CA LYS A 270 11.51 15.25 14.09
C LYS A 270 11.22 13.76 14.10
N LYS A 271 12.05 12.98 13.39
CA LYS A 271 12.00 11.52 13.52
C LYS A 271 11.87 11.30 15.01
N SER A 272 10.76 10.68 15.42
CA SER A 272 10.58 10.34 16.82
C SER A 272 11.90 9.78 17.30
N ASP A 273 12.30 10.06 18.53
CA ASP A 273 13.31 9.26 19.23
C ASP A 273 12.78 7.83 19.47
N SER A 274 11.96 7.29 18.54
CA SER A 274 11.91 5.89 18.21
C SER A 274 13.32 5.52 17.83
N LEU A 275 14.01 5.03 18.84
CA LEU A 275 15.18 4.15 18.81
C LEU A 275 15.45 3.66 17.39
N SER A 276 16.63 3.99 16.88
CA SER A 276 17.11 3.44 15.62
C SER A 276 16.85 1.93 15.61
N VAL A 277 16.62 1.36 14.43
CA VAL A 277 16.57 -0.10 14.29
C VAL A 277 17.80 -0.74 14.95
N ASP A 278 18.95 -0.07 14.91
CA ASP A 278 20.18 -0.48 15.61
C ASP A 278 20.07 -0.46 17.14
N ASP A 279 19.34 0.51 17.73
CA ASP A 279 19.13 0.61 19.18
C ASP A 279 18.09 -0.40 19.67
N LEU A 280 17.11 -0.72 18.83
CA LEU A 280 16.15 -1.81 19.08
C LEU A 280 16.85 -3.17 18.99
N ILE A 281 17.71 -3.37 17.99
CA ILE A 281 18.50 -4.60 17.82
C ILE A 281 19.47 -4.77 18.99
N LYS A 282 20.15 -3.71 19.45
CA LYS A 282 21.03 -3.78 20.63
C LYS A 282 20.27 -4.15 21.91
N ARG A 283 19.08 -3.59 22.11
CA ARG A 283 18.25 -3.93 23.27
C ARG A 283 17.66 -5.34 23.19
N ASP A 284 17.31 -5.80 22.00
CA ASP A 284 16.88 -7.18 21.76
C ASP A 284 18.03 -8.16 21.96
N LEU A 285 19.26 -7.81 21.54
CA LEU A 285 20.49 -8.56 21.82
C LEU A 285 20.77 -8.67 23.32
N GLU A 286 20.68 -7.55 24.05
CA GLU A 286 20.88 -7.49 25.50
C GLU A 286 19.79 -8.24 26.28
N SER A 287 18.53 -8.20 25.80
CA SER A 287 17.42 -8.88 26.47
C SER A 287 17.34 -10.38 26.15
N THR A 288 17.84 -10.81 24.98
CA THR A 288 17.83 -12.22 24.57
C THR A 288 19.13 -12.96 24.91
N GLY A 289 20.21 -12.24 25.22
CA GLY A 289 21.51 -12.82 25.58
C GLY A 289 22.20 -13.58 24.44
N ALA A 290 21.75 -13.38 23.20
CA ALA A 290 22.29 -14.05 22.02
C ALA A 290 23.61 -13.40 21.58
N SER A 291 24.58 -14.23 21.17
CA SER A 291 25.86 -13.72 20.67
C SER A 291 25.71 -13.20 19.23
N VAL A 292 26.53 -12.21 18.84
CA VAL A 292 26.52 -11.62 17.48
C VAL A 292 26.69 -12.70 16.40
N ALA A 293 27.47 -13.75 16.67
CA ALA A 293 27.68 -14.88 15.76
C ALA A 293 26.41 -15.73 15.55
N GLU A 294 25.55 -15.90 16.56
CA GLU A 294 24.28 -16.62 16.43
C GLU A 294 23.24 -15.80 15.65
N LEU A 295 23.29 -14.48 15.77
CA LEU A 295 22.44 -13.58 15.00
C LEU A 295 22.88 -13.45 13.55
N GLU A 296 24.19 -13.40 13.27
CA GLU A 296 24.69 -13.49 11.89
C GLU A 296 24.33 -14.83 11.25
N ALA A 297 24.45 -15.95 11.97
CA ALA A 297 24.02 -17.26 11.48
C ALA A 297 22.50 -17.33 11.24
N ALA A 298 21.69 -16.71 12.10
CA ALA A 298 20.24 -16.63 11.94
C ALA A 298 19.81 -15.68 10.82
N VAL A 299 20.56 -14.59 10.58
CA VAL A 299 20.32 -13.64 9.48
C VAL A 299 20.76 -14.22 8.15
N GLU A 300 21.86 -14.97 8.09
CA GLU A 300 22.26 -15.74 6.90
C GLU A 300 21.28 -16.89 6.62
N ALA A 301 20.78 -17.58 7.65
CA ALA A 301 19.67 -18.52 7.52
C ALA A 301 18.34 -17.86 7.12
N SER A 302 18.13 -16.58 7.47
CA SER A 302 16.98 -15.77 7.07
C SER A 302 17.12 -15.15 5.68
N LYS A 303 18.34 -14.92 5.16
CA LYS A 303 18.55 -14.54 3.76
C LYS A 303 18.12 -15.64 2.81
N LEU A 304 18.29 -16.90 3.23
CA LEU A 304 17.77 -18.08 2.53
C LEU A 304 16.24 -18.16 2.48
N SER A 305 15.49 -17.39 3.30
CA SER A 305 14.02 -17.42 3.33
C SER A 305 13.33 -16.30 2.53
N GLY A 306 14.09 -15.35 1.98
CA GLY A 306 13.59 -14.42 0.98
C GLY A 306 13.82 -15.00 -0.41
N GLY A 307 12.81 -15.63 -1.03
CA GLY A 307 12.90 -16.33 -2.33
C GLY A 307 13.28 -15.49 -3.57
N LEU A 308 13.93 -14.34 -3.40
CA LEU A 308 14.58 -13.58 -4.46
C LEU A 308 16.07 -13.92 -4.46
N MET A 309 16.55 -14.44 -5.57
CA MET A 309 17.96 -14.70 -5.79
C MET A 309 18.73 -13.38 -5.85
N SER A 310 19.99 -13.38 -5.39
CA SER A 310 20.83 -12.18 -5.53
C SER A 310 21.07 -11.85 -7.00
N ILE A 311 21.28 -10.58 -7.30
CA ILE A 311 21.51 -10.11 -8.67
C ILE A 311 22.75 -10.76 -9.29
N GLU A 312 23.78 -10.98 -8.48
CA GLU A 312 25.04 -11.58 -8.90
C GLU A 312 24.86 -13.09 -9.18
N ASP A 313 24.15 -13.80 -8.30
CA ASP A 313 23.83 -15.23 -8.50
C ASP A 313 22.97 -15.47 -9.74
N TRP A 314 22.01 -14.58 -10.03
CA TRP A 314 21.20 -14.68 -11.24
C TRP A 314 22.05 -14.52 -12.50
N ILE A 315 22.97 -13.56 -12.51
CA ILE A 315 23.83 -13.27 -13.66
C ILE A 315 24.72 -14.49 -13.94
N ASP A 316 25.33 -15.06 -12.91
CA ASP A 316 26.23 -16.20 -13.05
C ASP A 316 25.50 -17.48 -13.45
N GLN A 317 24.32 -17.76 -12.89
CA GLN A 317 23.50 -18.91 -13.31
C GLN A 317 23.03 -18.79 -14.76
N THR A 318 22.60 -17.60 -15.18
CA THR A 318 22.09 -17.39 -16.55
C THR A 318 23.22 -17.53 -17.57
N ILE A 319 24.41 -17.01 -17.27
CA ILE A 319 25.59 -17.17 -18.13
C ILE A 319 26.08 -18.63 -18.12
N ALA A 320 26.11 -19.29 -16.96
CA ALA A 320 26.51 -20.70 -16.90
C ALA A 320 25.57 -21.61 -17.72
N ALA A 321 24.27 -21.29 -17.77
CA ALA A 321 23.29 -22.07 -18.51
C ALA A 321 23.28 -21.79 -20.03
N LYS A 322 23.40 -20.51 -20.44
CA LYS A 322 23.19 -20.10 -21.84
C LYS A 322 24.43 -19.53 -22.53
N GLY A 323 25.49 -19.21 -21.79
CA GLY A 323 26.70 -18.53 -22.26
C GLY A 323 26.52 -17.04 -22.57
N TYR A 324 25.29 -16.51 -22.49
CA TYR A 324 24.97 -15.10 -22.76
C TYR A 324 23.66 -14.71 -22.08
N ILE A 325 23.44 -13.41 -21.90
CA ILE A 325 22.18 -12.84 -21.41
C ILE A 325 21.54 -11.99 -22.52
N GLN A 326 20.33 -12.34 -22.94
CA GLN A 326 19.57 -11.62 -23.97
C GLN A 326 18.80 -10.46 -23.34
N ALA A 327 19.06 -9.23 -23.79
CA ALA A 327 18.60 -8.02 -23.10
C ALA A 327 17.08 -7.81 -23.10
N GLN A 328 16.34 -8.37 -24.05
CA GLN A 328 14.89 -8.25 -24.11
C GLN A 328 14.19 -9.43 -23.42
N GLU A 329 14.67 -10.65 -23.65
CA GLU A 329 14.04 -11.88 -23.17
C GLU A 329 14.31 -12.14 -21.68
N HIS A 330 15.57 -11.97 -21.25
CA HIS A 330 15.96 -12.29 -19.86
C HIS A 330 15.73 -11.11 -18.91
N ARG A 331 15.24 -9.98 -19.41
CA ARG A 331 14.95 -8.79 -18.60
C ARG A 331 13.75 -8.99 -17.70
N GLU A 332 12.73 -9.69 -18.16
CA GLU A 332 11.55 -10.01 -17.34
C GLU A 332 11.90 -11.07 -16.29
N GLU A 333 12.65 -12.09 -16.69
CA GLU A 333 13.18 -13.13 -15.78
C GLU A 333 14.08 -12.54 -14.69
N PHE A 334 14.95 -11.59 -15.03
CA PHE A 334 15.77 -10.85 -14.07
C PHE A 334 14.92 -10.11 -13.03
N ILE A 335 13.86 -9.43 -13.45
CA ILE A 335 12.98 -8.67 -12.55
C ILE A 335 12.22 -9.62 -11.62
N LEU A 336 11.75 -10.75 -12.15
CA LEU A 336 11.02 -11.76 -11.39
C LEU A 336 11.92 -12.45 -10.36
N ALA A 337 13.15 -12.80 -10.74
CA ALA A 337 14.07 -13.54 -9.88
C ALA A 337 14.76 -12.67 -8.82
N THR A 338 15.05 -11.40 -9.13
CA THR A 338 15.87 -10.52 -8.27
C THR A 338 15.10 -9.36 -7.64
N GLY A 339 13.88 -9.06 -8.12
CA GLY A 339 13.08 -7.90 -7.68
C GLY A 339 13.66 -6.54 -8.09
N ALA A 340 14.74 -6.50 -8.87
CA ALA A 340 15.38 -5.26 -9.29
C ALA A 340 14.57 -4.52 -10.36
N GLY A 341 14.52 -3.19 -10.26
CA GLY A 341 13.77 -2.35 -11.20
C GLY A 341 14.28 -2.44 -12.65
N ALA A 342 13.35 -2.57 -13.61
CA ALA A 342 13.62 -2.75 -15.04
C ALA A 342 14.58 -1.71 -15.66
N THR A 343 14.53 -0.46 -15.17
CA THR A 343 15.38 0.65 -15.66
C THR A 343 16.84 0.47 -15.27
N LYS A 344 17.16 -0.41 -14.31
CA LYS A 344 18.52 -0.65 -13.82
C LYS A 344 19.18 -1.91 -14.40
N PHE A 345 18.48 -2.70 -15.22
CA PHE A 345 18.99 -3.93 -15.84
C PHE A 345 20.36 -3.71 -16.53
N ASN A 346 20.43 -2.76 -17.47
CA ASN A 346 21.66 -2.46 -18.20
C ASN A 346 22.79 -1.93 -17.28
N LYS A 347 22.44 -1.27 -16.18
CA LYS A 347 23.42 -0.76 -15.21
C LYS A 347 24.03 -1.91 -14.41
N TRP A 348 23.23 -2.92 -14.07
CA TRP A 348 23.67 -4.12 -13.37
C TRP A 348 24.55 -5.01 -14.24
N MET A 349 24.19 -5.23 -15.51
CA MET A 349 25.04 -5.99 -16.44
C MET A 349 26.41 -5.34 -16.63
N LYS A 350 26.46 -4.01 -16.78
CA LYS A 350 27.73 -3.27 -16.83
C LYS A 350 28.52 -3.35 -15.53
N LYS A 351 27.85 -3.27 -14.38
CA LYS A 351 28.49 -3.37 -13.06
C LYS A 351 29.09 -4.77 -12.83
N ALA A 352 28.46 -5.81 -13.36
CA ALA A 352 28.96 -7.18 -13.38
C ALA A 352 30.07 -7.42 -14.42
N GLY A 353 30.54 -6.39 -15.12
CA GLY A 353 31.63 -6.51 -16.09
C GLY A 353 31.23 -7.10 -17.44
N LEU A 354 29.93 -7.18 -17.75
CA LEU A 354 29.44 -7.71 -19.02
C LEU A 354 29.46 -6.66 -20.11
N TYR A 355 29.75 -7.11 -21.34
CA TYR A 355 29.76 -6.28 -22.53
C TYR A 355 28.50 -6.49 -23.37
N PHE A 356 27.92 -5.41 -23.89
CA PHE A 356 26.71 -5.46 -24.72
C PHE A 356 27.04 -5.39 -26.20
N ASN A 357 26.66 -6.42 -26.95
CA ASN A 357 26.74 -6.43 -28.41
C ASN A 357 25.46 -5.83 -29.02
N LYS A 358 25.59 -4.65 -29.64
CA LYS A 358 24.47 -3.91 -30.24
C LYS A 358 23.82 -4.62 -31.43
N GLN A 359 24.54 -5.49 -32.13
CA GLN A 359 24.03 -6.19 -33.31
C GLN A 359 23.17 -7.40 -32.92
N THR A 360 23.52 -8.08 -31.84
CA THR A 360 22.84 -9.31 -31.39
C THR A 360 21.90 -9.10 -30.21
N GLY A 361 22.04 -7.97 -29.50
CA GLY A 361 21.26 -7.68 -28.30
C GLY A 361 21.67 -8.50 -27.07
N ARG A 362 22.88 -9.05 -27.08
CA ARG A 362 23.42 -9.96 -26.05
C ARG A 362 24.42 -9.30 -25.12
N TRP A 363 24.41 -9.72 -23.87
CA TRP A 363 25.44 -9.45 -22.87
C TRP A 363 26.30 -10.70 -22.67
N THR A 364 27.62 -10.57 -22.80
CA THR A 364 28.60 -11.64 -22.60
C THR A 364 29.77 -11.18 -21.74
N ARG A 365 30.52 -12.12 -21.15
CA ARG A 365 31.80 -11.80 -20.50
C ARG A 365 32.81 -11.40 -21.58
N TRP A 366 33.74 -10.52 -21.21
CA TRP A 366 34.73 -9.97 -22.16
C TRP A 366 35.63 -11.03 -22.80
N GLU A 367 35.80 -12.18 -22.14
CA GLU A 367 36.57 -13.32 -22.62
C GLU A 367 35.85 -14.13 -23.73
N ASP A 368 34.52 -14.03 -23.83
CA ASP A 368 33.67 -14.78 -24.77
C ASP A 368 33.30 -13.94 -26.01
N ARG A 369 34.20 -13.06 -26.46
CA ARG A 369 33.95 -12.11 -27.54
C ARG A 369 33.96 -12.73 -28.94
#